data_AF-I3RZS4-F1
#
_entry.id   AF-I3RZS4-F1
#
_cell.length_a   1.000
_cell.length_b   1.000
_cell.length_c   1.000
_cell.angle_alpha   90.00
_cell.angle_beta   90.00
_cell.angle_gamma   90.00
#
_symmetry.space_group_name_H-M   'P 1'
#
loop_
_entity.id
_entity.type
_entity.pdbx_description
1 polymer ?
#
loop_
_entity_poly.entity_id
_entity_poly.type
_entity_poly.pdbx_seq_one_letter_code
_entity_poly.pdbx_strand_id
1 'polypeptide(L)'
;MLVNTTLMLVYVTKFFWWEAGYWNTMDIAHDRAGFYICWGCLVWVPSVYTSPGMYLVNHPVNLGTQLALFYLSGWHSLHIHQL
;
A
#
# COMPACT_ATOMS: atom_id res chain seq x y z
N MET A 1 11.97 10.27 -0.55
CA MET A 1 11.82 9.25 -1.62
C MET A 1 11.96 7.83 -1.09
N LEU A 2 13.10 7.45 -0.52
CA LEU A 2 13.37 6.06 -0.08
C LEU A 2 12.31 5.49 0.88
N VAL A 3 11.91 6.25 1.90
CA VAL A 3 10.89 5.84 2.88
C VAL A 3 9.55 5.46 2.21
N ASN A 4 9.08 6.28 1.26
CA ASN A 4 7.83 6.02 0.53
C ASN A 4 7.91 4.73 -0.30
N THR A 5 9.01 4.53 -1.04
CA THR A 5 9.20 3.34 -1.87
C THR A 5 9.31 2.07 -1.01
N THR A 6 10.03 2.14 0.13
CA THR A 6 10.14 1.02 1.07
C THR A 6 8.79 0.66 1.68
N LEU A 7 8.00 1.64 2.13
CA LEU A 7 6.66 1.41 2.66
C LEU A 7 5.73 0.78 1.62
N MET A 8 5.78 1.24 0.37
CA MET A 8 5.00 0.66 -0.72
C MET A 8 5.40 -0.79 -0.98
N LEU A 9 6.70 -1.09 -1.07
CA LEU A 9 7.20 -2.45 -1.26
C LEU A 9 6.75 -3.38 -0.14
N VAL A 10 6.88 -2.93 1.10
CA VAL A 10 6.47 -3.68 2.29
C VAL A 10 4.95 -3.93 2.32
N TYR A 11 4.15 -2.94 1.91
CA TYR A 11 2.70 -3.10 1.78
C TYR A 11 2.33 -4.19 0.74
N VAL A 12 2.97 -4.16 -0.43
CA VAL A 12 2.75 -5.13 -1.51
C VAL A 12 3.23 -6.53 -1.11
N THR A 13 4.41 -6.67 -0.50
CA THR A 13 4.89 -7.99 -0.06
C THR A 13 4.01 -8.58 1.03
N LYS A 14 3.49 -7.76 1.97
CA LYS A 14 2.52 -8.22 2.97
C LYS A 14 1.23 -8.73 2.33
N PHE A 15 0.76 -8.08 1.26
CA PHE A 15 -0.43 -8.52 0.53
C PHE A 15 -0.23 -9.95 -0.01
N PHE A 16 0.89 -10.23 -0.66
CA PHE A 16 1.21 -11.58 -1.15
C PHE A 16 1.44 -12.59 -0.02
N TRP A 17 1.99 -12.17 1.11
CA TRP A 17 2.16 -13.06 2.26
C TRP A 17 0.82 -13.51 2.87
N TRP A 18 -0.20 -12.64 2.84
CA TRP A 18 -1.55 -12.92 3.35
C TRP A 18 -2.56 -13.18 2.22
N GLU A 19 -2.10 -13.78 1.12
CA GLU A 19 -2.95 -14.03 -0.04
C GLU A 19 -4.16 -14.92 0.30
N ALA A 20 -3.99 -15.91 1.19
CA ALA A 20 -5.05 -16.84 1.58
C ALA A 20 -6.30 -16.14 2.17
N GLY A 21 -6.13 -15.01 2.86
CA GLY A 21 -7.24 -14.23 3.41
C GLY A 21 -7.97 -13.41 2.35
N TYR A 22 -7.28 -13.01 1.28
CA TYR A 22 -7.83 -12.20 0.19
C TYR A 22 -8.97 -12.91 -0.55
N TRP A 23 -8.91 -14.24 -0.67
CA TRP A 23 -9.96 -15.05 -1.31
C TRP A 23 -11.34 -14.93 -0.63
N ASN A 24 -11.37 -14.55 0.65
CA ASN A 24 -12.62 -14.37 1.41
C ASN A 24 -13.13 -12.92 1.36
N THR A 25 -12.46 -12.02 0.65
CA THR A 25 -12.91 -10.62 0.50
C THR A 25 -14.18 -10.56 -0.35
N MET A 26 -15.03 -9.59 -0.04
CA MET A 26 -16.30 -9.31 -0.72
C MET A 26 -16.13 -9.22 -2.26
N ASP A 27 -15.05 -8.58 -2.71
CA ASP A 27 -14.69 -8.41 -4.13
C ASP A 27 -14.56 -9.74 -4.90
N ILE A 28 -14.18 -10.84 -4.22
CA ILE A 28 -14.00 -12.17 -4.83
C ILE A 28 -15.20 -13.08 -4.54
N ALA A 29 -15.73 -13.01 -3.31
CA ALA A 29 -16.75 -13.94 -2.85
C ALA A 29 -18.18 -13.61 -3.34
N HIS A 30 -18.49 -12.33 -3.55
CA HIS A 30 -19.87 -11.89 -3.82
C HIS A 30 -20.01 -11.11 -5.14
N ASP A 31 -18.96 -10.44 -5.60
CA ASP A 31 -19.06 -9.57 -6.77
C ASP A 31 -18.66 -10.29 -8.07
N ARG A 32 -19.37 -10.00 -9.16
CA ARG A 32 -19.03 -10.54 -10.49
C ARG A 32 -17.95 -9.65 -11.10
N ALA A 33 -16.90 -10.27 -11.66
CA ALA A 33 -15.82 -9.54 -12.35
C ALA A 33 -16.36 -8.70 -13.52
N GLY A 34 -16.72 -7.45 -13.24
CA GLY A 34 -17.23 -6.47 -14.18
C GLY A 34 -16.19 -5.38 -14.48
N PHE A 35 -16.54 -4.49 -15.42
CA PHE A 35 -15.68 -3.39 -15.83
C PHE A 35 -15.19 -2.52 -14.66
N TYR A 36 -16.03 -2.30 -13.65
CA TYR A 36 -15.71 -1.48 -12.48
C TYR A 36 -14.57 -2.07 -11.64
N ILE A 37 -14.60 -3.38 -11.35
CA ILE A 37 -13.55 -4.07 -10.59
C ILE A 37 -12.24 -4.05 -11.39
N CYS A 38 -12.30 -4.38 -12.68
CA CYS A 38 -11.11 -4.38 -13.53
C CYS A 38 -10.48 -2.98 -13.66
N TRP A 39 -11.29 -1.94 -13.86
CA TRP A 39 -10.82 -0.55 -13.92
C TRP A 39 -10.24 -0.09 -12.58
N GLY A 40 -10.88 -0.49 -11.47
CA GLY A 40 -10.39 -0.25 -10.12
C GLY A 40 -8.98 -0.79 -9.90
N CYS A 41 -8.76 -2.08 -10.18
CA CYS A 41 -7.47 -2.73 -9.99
C CYS A 41 -6.39 -2.22 -10.95
N LEU A 42 -6.72 -1.99 -12.23
CA LEU A 42 -5.73 -1.67 -13.27
C LEU A 42 -5.39 -0.19 -13.40
N VAL A 43 -6.33 0.72 -13.10
CA VAL A 43 -6.15 2.15 -13.35
C VAL A 43 -6.19 2.94 -12.05
N TRP A 44 -7.23 2.74 -11.24
CA TRP A 44 -7.43 3.54 -10.04
C TRP A 44 -6.35 3.28 -8.98
N VAL A 45 -6.15 2.01 -8.61
CA VAL A 45 -5.17 1.61 -7.60
C VAL A 45 -3.75 2.09 -7.95
N PRO A 46 -3.15 1.80 -9.12
CA PRO A 46 -1.81 2.27 -9.41
C PRO A 46 -1.73 3.80 -9.48
N SER A 47 -2.74 4.49 -10.00
CA SER A 47 -2.72 5.95 -10.12
C SER A 47 -2.77 6.66 -8.77
N VAL A 48 -3.66 6.23 -7.87
CA VAL A 48 -3.83 6.89 -6.58
C VAL A 48 -2.67 6.56 -5.65
N TYR A 49 -2.26 5.30 -5.59
CA TYR A 49 -1.21 4.87 -4.66
C TYR A 49 0.17 5.43 -5.06
N THR A 50 0.43 5.68 -6.35
CA THR A 50 1.70 6.32 -6.79
C THR A 50 1.72 7.85 -6.67
N SER A 51 0.55 8.49 -6.50
CA SER A 51 0.45 9.95 -6.45
C SER A 51 1.33 10.64 -5.39
N PRO A 52 1.50 10.12 -4.15
CA PRO A 52 2.38 10.73 -3.16
C PRO A 52 3.86 10.60 -3.54
N GLY A 53 4.23 9.52 -4.24
CA GLY A 53 5.56 9.33 -4.80
C GLY A 53 5.87 10.38 -5.87
N MET A 54 4.94 10.59 -6.80
CA MET A 54 5.07 11.62 -7.86
C MET A 54 5.17 13.04 -7.29
N TYR A 55 4.44 13.34 -6.22
CA TYR A 55 4.54 14.63 -5.53
C TYR A 55 5.93 14.85 -4.91
N LEU A 56 6.45 13.84 -4.21
CA LEU A 56 7.75 13.92 -3.53
C LEU A 56 8.96 13.96 -4.48
N VAL A 57 8.78 13.63 -5.78
CA VAL A 57 9.81 13.83 -6.82
C VAL A 57 9.97 15.32 -7.14
N ASN A 58 8.85 16.06 -7.24
CA ASN A 58 8.87 17.49 -7.57
C ASN A 58 9.16 18.38 -6.34
N HIS A 59 8.85 17.90 -5.14
CA HIS A 59 9.09 18.60 -3.88
C HIS A 59 9.96 17.74 -2.94
N PRO A 60 11.31 17.93 -2.96
CA PRO A 60 12.19 17.17 -2.10
C PRO A 60 12.04 17.62 -0.64
N VAL A 61 11.24 16.88 0.13
CA VAL A 61 11.09 17.05 1.57
C VAL A 61 12.12 16.19 2.30
N ASN A 62 13.02 16.85 3.05
CA ASN A 62 13.99 16.17 3.91
C ASN A 62 13.34 15.93 5.29
N LEU A 63 12.85 14.72 5.50
CA LEU A 63 12.38 14.30 6.82
C LEU A 63 13.60 13.98 7.69
N GLY A 64 13.67 14.54 8.89
CA GLY A 64 14.71 14.20 9.86
C GLY A 64 14.72 12.68 10.15
N THR A 65 15.90 12.14 10.46
CA THR A 65 16.11 10.69 10.68
C THR A 65 15.17 10.09 11.72
N GLN A 66 14.84 10.83 12.76
CA GLN A 66 13.94 10.40 13.83
C GLN A 66 12.48 10.22 13.35
N LEU A 67 11.99 11.10 12.47
CA LEU A 67 10.65 10.99 11.89
C LEU A 67 10.59 9.86 10.87
N ALA A 68 11.63 9.67 10.07
CA ALA A 68 11.72 8.56 9.13
C ALA A 68 11.66 7.20 9.85
N LEU A 69 12.36 7.07 10.97
CA LEU A 69 12.31 5.86 11.81
C LEU A 69 10.94 5.66 12.46
N PHE A 70 10.26 6.74 12.88
CA PHE A 70 8.90 6.66 13.42
C PHE A 70 7.92 6.10 12.38
N TYR A 71 7.91 6.62 11.16
CA TYR A 71 7.04 6.13 10.08
C TYR A 71 7.33 4.66 9.71
N LEU A 72 8.59 4.24 9.74
CA LEU A 72 8.98 2.85 9.50
C LEU A 72 8.60 1.93 10.67
N SER A 73 8.76 2.37 11.92
CA SER A 73 8.34 1.62 13.11
C SER A 73 6.82 1.45 13.22
N GLY A 74 6.05 2.39 12.66
CA GLY A 74 4.60 2.28 12.57
C GLY A 74 4.13 1.02 11.84
N TRP A 75 4.91 0.54 10.86
CA TRP A 75 4.64 -0.74 10.20
C TRP A 75 4.72 -1.94 11.16
N HIS A 76 5.65 -1.90 12.12
CA HIS A 76 5.83 -2.96 13.11
C HIS A 76 4.65 -3.03 14.11
N SER A 77 3.97 -1.90 14.36
CA SER A 77 2.77 -1.81 15.20
C SER A 77 1.53 -2.42 14.53
N LEU A 78 1.40 -2.27 13.20
CA LEU A 78 0.31 -2.88 12.42
C LEU A 78 0.37 -4.40 12.40
N HIS A 79 1.54 -5.01 12.64
CA HIS A 79 1.68 -6.46 12.71
C HIS A 79 1.03 -7.06 13.97
N ILE A 80 0.85 -6.29 15.04
CA ILE A 80 0.32 -6.74 16.34
C ILE A 80 -1.22 -6.75 16.36
N HIS A 81 -1.87 -5.94 15.53
CA HIS A 81 -3.34 -5.82 15.50
C HIS A 81 -4.06 -6.82 14.57
N GLN A 82 -3.34 -7.80 14.02
CA GLN A 82 -3.88 -8.81 13.09
C GLN A 82 -3.65 -10.25 13.58
N LEU A 83 -3.19 -10.43 14.82
CA LEU A 83 -3.23 -11.68 15.59
C LEU A 83 -4.43 -11.65 16.54
#